data_AF-A0A830B9B1-F1
#
_entry.id   AF-A0A830B9B1-F1
#
_cell.length_a   1.000
_cell.length_b   1.000
_cell.length_c   1.000
_cell.angle_alpha   90.00
_cell.angle_beta   90.00
_cell.angle_gamma   90.00
#
_symmetry.space_group_name_H-M   'P 1'
#
loop_
_entity.id
_entity.type
_entity.pdbx_description
1 polymer ?
#
loop_
_entity_poly.entity_id
_entity_poly.type
_entity_poly.pdbx_seq_one_letter_code
_entity_poly.pdbx_strand_id
1 'polypeptide(L)'
;MKGGGFKETFMQWEKCVDEGEKNEEDIVGKCYQANANLKKCMEDHSDYYALLLQAEKAVEAEAAKQLEEERESSNKEEESGEKGKEENLGVSDEMQSSLFGVIRVED
;
A
#
# COMPACT_ATOMS: atom_id res chain seq x y z
N MET A 1 -10.45 -4.13 -16.59
CA MET A 1 -11.10 -2.84 -16.89
C MET A 1 -11.60 -2.69 -18.33
N LYS A 2 -11.33 -3.63 -19.26
CA LYS A 2 -11.78 -3.56 -20.67
C LYS A 2 -13.15 -4.22 -20.95
N GLY A 3 -13.97 -4.47 -19.93
CA GLY A 3 -15.30 -5.06 -20.04
C GLY A 3 -16.28 -4.44 -19.04
N GLY A 4 -17.60 -4.55 -19.29
CA GLY A 4 -18.65 -3.91 -18.47
C GLY A 4 -18.86 -2.42 -18.77
N GLY A 5 -19.69 -1.75 -17.97
CA GLY A 5 -20.03 -0.31 -18.12
C GLY A 5 -18.86 0.66 -17.98
N PHE A 6 -17.72 0.15 -17.49
CA PHE A 6 -16.48 0.89 -17.28
C PHE A 6 -15.58 1.00 -18.52
N LYS A 7 -15.85 0.18 -19.56
CA LYS A 7 -14.95 -0.02 -20.69
C LYS A 7 -14.65 1.27 -21.46
N GLU A 8 -15.64 2.11 -21.68
CA GLU A 8 -15.50 3.31 -22.51
C GLU A 8 -14.63 4.39 -21.85
N THR A 9 -14.88 4.66 -20.57
CA THR A 9 -14.07 5.58 -19.76
C THR A 9 -12.62 5.09 -19.67
N PHE A 10 -12.42 3.77 -19.54
CA PHE A 10 -11.07 3.18 -19.55
C PHE A 10 -10.35 3.37 -20.89
N MET A 11 -11.03 3.11 -22.02
CA MET A 11 -10.42 3.29 -23.34
C MET A 11 -10.06 4.76 -23.63
N GLN A 12 -10.83 5.72 -23.12
CA GLN A 12 -10.50 7.15 -23.24
C GLN A 12 -9.24 7.53 -22.46
N TRP A 13 -9.12 7.03 -21.22
CA TRP A 13 -7.91 7.22 -20.42
C TRP A 13 -6.70 6.54 -21.07
N GLU A 14 -6.83 5.28 -21.52
CA GLU A 14 -5.76 4.53 -22.19
C GLU A 14 -5.29 5.26 -23.45
N LYS A 15 -6.23 5.74 -24.29
CA LYS A 15 -5.91 6.55 -25.46
C LYS A 15 -5.15 7.83 -25.09
N CYS A 16 -5.55 8.51 -24.01
CA CYS A 16 -4.86 9.71 -23.56
C CYS A 16 -3.42 9.42 -23.14
N VAL A 17 -3.21 8.32 -22.39
CA VAL A 17 -1.88 7.87 -21.96
C VAL A 17 -1.03 7.52 -23.18
N ASP A 18 -1.54 6.71 -24.10
CA ASP A 18 -0.85 6.35 -25.35
C ASP A 18 -0.42 7.58 -26.17
N GLU A 19 -1.28 8.60 -26.24
CA GLU A 19 -0.97 9.86 -26.92
C GLU A 19 0.05 10.69 -26.13
N GLY A 20 0.01 10.69 -24.80
CA GLY A 20 1.00 11.39 -23.97
C GLY A 20 2.39 10.76 -24.09
N GLU A 21 2.47 9.43 -24.06
CA GLU A 21 3.73 8.68 -24.24
C GLU A 21 4.34 8.93 -25.61
N LYS A 22 3.54 8.85 -26.68
CA LYS A 22 4.02 9.06 -28.06
C LYS A 22 4.57 10.47 -28.32
N ASN A 23 4.06 11.47 -27.60
CA ASN A 23 4.45 12.86 -27.76
C ASN A 23 5.40 13.35 -26.67
N GLU A 24 5.87 12.46 -25.78
CA GLU A 24 6.74 12.79 -24.64
C GLU A 24 6.17 13.91 -23.74
N GLU A 25 4.85 13.91 -23.55
CA GLU A 25 4.13 14.91 -22.76
C GLU A 25 3.99 14.46 -21.29
N ASP A 26 3.73 15.41 -20.38
CA ASP A 26 3.34 15.09 -19.01
C ASP A 26 1.95 14.45 -18.98
N ILE A 27 1.93 13.12 -18.93
CA ILE A 27 0.72 12.29 -18.89
C ILE A 27 -0.15 12.64 -17.68
N VAL A 28 0.46 13.00 -16.53
CA VAL A 28 -0.29 13.30 -15.30
C VAL A 28 -1.14 14.56 -15.49
N GLY A 29 -0.55 15.62 -16.02
CA GLY A 29 -1.25 16.85 -16.36
C GLY A 29 -2.25 16.66 -17.50
N LYS A 30 -1.81 16.06 -18.62
CA LYS A 30 -2.61 15.88 -19.83
C LYS A 30 -3.86 15.02 -19.58
N CYS A 31 -3.69 13.90 -18.89
CA CYS A 31 -4.74 12.91 -18.71
C CYS A 31 -5.47 13.03 -17.37
N TYR A 32 -5.25 14.11 -16.62
CA TYR A 32 -5.88 14.35 -15.32
C TYR A 32 -7.41 14.20 -15.39
N GLN A 33 -8.06 14.85 -16.36
CA GLN A 33 -9.51 14.81 -16.48
C GLN A 33 -10.02 13.42 -16.90
N ALA A 34 -9.31 12.75 -17.81
CA ALA A 34 -9.65 11.38 -18.21
C ALA A 34 -9.52 10.41 -17.02
N ASN A 35 -8.48 10.58 -16.19
CA ASN A 35 -8.28 9.81 -14.97
C ASN A 35 -9.34 10.12 -13.90
N ALA A 36 -9.74 11.39 -13.75
CA ALA A 36 -10.81 11.77 -12.82
C ALA A 36 -12.16 11.14 -13.22
N ASN A 37 -12.49 11.15 -14.51
CA ASN A 37 -13.68 10.48 -15.04
C ASN A 37 -13.60 8.96 -14.82
N LEU A 38 -12.42 8.37 -15.05
CA LEU A 38 -12.16 6.97 -14.82
C LEU A 38 -12.39 6.59 -13.36
N LYS A 39 -11.78 7.33 -12.44
CA LYS A 39 -11.96 7.15 -10.99
C LYS A 39 -13.43 7.24 -10.59
N LYS A 40 -14.14 8.27 -11.04
CA LYS A 40 -15.57 8.42 -10.74
C LYS A 40 -16.38 7.22 -11.21
N CYS A 41 -16.09 6.71 -12.40
CA CYS A 41 -16.74 5.53 -12.93
C CYS A 41 -16.44 4.26 -12.10
N MET A 42 -15.24 4.14 -11.49
CA MET A 42 -14.93 3.04 -10.56
C MET A 42 -15.71 3.18 -9.25
N GLU A 43 -15.86 4.40 -8.74
CA GLU A 43 -16.58 4.69 -7.50
C GLU A 43 -18.09 4.42 -7.64
N ASP A 44 -18.69 4.84 -8.77
CA ASP A 44 -20.09 4.58 -9.12
C ASP A 44 -20.38 3.08 -9.32
N HIS A 45 -19.36 2.29 -9.65
CA HIS A 45 -19.41 0.83 -9.80
C HIS A 45 -18.62 0.10 -8.71
N SER A 46 -18.56 0.68 -7.51
CA SER A 46 -17.82 0.11 -6.37
C SER A 46 -18.34 -1.26 -5.93
N ASP A 47 -19.60 -1.57 -6.23
CA ASP A 47 -20.23 -2.88 -6.00
C ASP A 47 -19.53 -4.02 -6.74
N TYR A 48 -18.95 -3.75 -7.93
CA TYR A 48 -18.16 -4.72 -8.70
C TYR A 48 -16.95 -5.25 -7.91
N TYR A 49 -16.35 -4.43 -7.04
CA TYR A 49 -15.21 -4.80 -6.20
C TYR A 49 -15.58 -5.02 -4.73
N ALA A 50 -16.80 -4.65 -4.31
CA ALA A 50 -17.20 -4.57 -2.91
C ALA A 50 -17.05 -5.89 -2.16
N LEU A 51 -17.42 -7.02 -2.78
CA LEU A 51 -17.35 -8.34 -2.13
C LEU A 51 -15.89 -8.74 -1.82
N LEU A 52 -14.98 -8.46 -2.75
CA LEU A 52 -13.56 -8.74 -2.57
C LEU A 52 -12.97 -7.82 -1.50
N LEU A 53 -13.26 -6.52 -1.56
CA LEU A 53 -12.79 -5.54 -0.59
C LEU A 53 -13.31 -5.81 0.83
N GLN A 54 -14.54 -6.30 0.97
CA GLN A 54 -15.09 -6.68 2.27
C GLN A 54 -14.38 -7.90 2.85
N ALA A 55 -14.08 -8.89 2.01
CA ALA A 55 -13.32 -10.07 2.44
C ALA A 55 -11.90 -9.68 2.87
N GLU A 56 -11.22 -8.83 2.10
CA GLU A 56 -9.89 -8.31 2.44
C GLU A 56 -9.91 -7.58 3.80
N LYS A 57 -10.85 -6.66 4.01
CA LYS A 57 -10.98 -5.91 5.26
C LYS A 57 -11.27 -6.80 6.48
N ALA A 58 -12.05 -7.87 6.31
CA ALA A 58 -12.31 -8.81 7.39
C ALA A 58 -11.03 -9.53 7.82
N VAL A 59 -10.22 -9.95 6.85
CA VAL A 59 -8.91 -10.59 7.11
C VAL A 59 -7.94 -9.60 7.76
N GLU A 60 -7.88 -8.36 7.28
CA GLU A 60 -7.06 -7.30 7.89
C GLU A 60 -7.46 -7.03 9.35
N ALA A 61 -8.76 -6.99 9.65
CA ALA A 61 -9.26 -6.77 11.01
C ALA A 61 -8.91 -7.94 11.95
N GLU A 62 -9.04 -9.19 11.48
CA GLU A 62 -8.62 -10.36 12.26
C GLU A 62 -7.10 -10.35 12.52
N ALA A 63 -6.28 -10.03 11.52
CA ALA A 63 -4.84 -9.93 11.68
C ALA A 63 -4.44 -8.81 12.66
N ALA A 64 -5.09 -7.64 12.58
CA ALA A 64 -4.87 -6.54 13.52
C ALA A 64 -5.21 -6.94 14.96
N LYS A 65 -6.31 -7.67 15.17
CA LYS A 65 -6.71 -8.17 16.49
C LYS A 65 -5.69 -9.16 17.07
N GLN A 66 -5.19 -10.09 16.25
CA GLN A 66 -4.17 -11.05 16.68
C GLN A 66 -2.87 -10.34 17.10
N LEU A 67 -2.44 -9.34 16.32
CA LEU A 67 -1.25 -8.55 16.66
C LEU A 67 -1.42 -7.75 17.96
N GLU A 68 -2.61 -7.26 18.25
CA GLU A 68 -2.90 -6.57 19.52
C GLU A 68 -2.88 -7.56 20.70
N GLU A 69 -3.50 -8.73 20.56
CA GLU A 69 -3.50 -9.78 21.58
C GLU A 69 -2.08 -10.32 21.88
N GLU A 70 -1.23 -10.47 20.86
CA GLU A 70 0.18 -10.84 21.01
C GLU A 70 0.99 -9.77 21.76
N ARG A 71 0.71 -8.48 21.51
CA ARG A 71 1.35 -7.36 22.22
C ARG A 71 0.91 -7.30 23.68
N GLU A 72 -0.37 -7.51 23.96
CA GLU A 72 -0.91 -7.51 25.33
C GLU A 72 -0.45 -8.72 26.16
N SER A 73 -0.31 -9.89 25.53
CA SER A 73 0.22 -11.09 26.18
C SER A 73 1.73 -10.99 26.45
N SER A 74 2.50 -10.40 25.54
CA SER A 74 3.94 -10.15 25.74
C SER A 74 4.20 -9.13 26.87
N ASN A 75 3.30 -8.17 27.10
CA ASN A 75 3.45 -7.15 28.15
C ASN A 75 3.13 -7.70 29.56
N LYS A 76 2.35 -8.78 29.67
CA LYS A 76 2.02 -9.42 30.94
C LYS A 76 3.12 -10.34 31.48
N GLU A 77 4.12 -10.70 30.66
CA GLU A 77 5.27 -11.50 31.11
C GLU A 77 6.41 -10.64 31.72
N GLU A 78 6.40 -9.31 31.54
CA GLU A 78 7.42 -8.40 32.11
C GLU A 78 7.10 -7.90 33.55
N GLU A 79 5.87 -8.08 34.07
CA GLU A 79 5.50 -7.66 35.45
C GLU A 79 5.77 -8.73 36.53
N SER A 80 6.67 -9.68 36.26
CA SER A 80 7.21 -10.59 37.28
C SER A 80 8.72 -10.73 37.13
N GLY A 81 9.45 -9.62 37.25
CA GLY A 81 10.91 -9.67 37.12
C GLY A 81 11.67 -8.40 37.48
N GLU A 82 11.40 -7.74 38.60
CA GLU A 82 12.35 -6.72 39.10
C GLU A 82 13.46 -7.35 39.96
N LYS A 83 14.63 -7.55 39.35
CA LYS A 83 15.89 -7.17 40.00
C LYS A 83 16.94 -6.84 38.94
N GLY A 84 17.22 -5.55 38.82
CA GLY A 84 17.97 -4.98 37.71
C GLY A 84 19.43 -5.41 37.59
N LYS A 85 19.96 -5.13 36.39
CA LYS A 85 21.34 -4.70 36.24
C LYS A 85 21.44 -3.74 35.05
N GLU A 86 21.82 -2.52 35.39
CA GLU A 86 22.24 -1.46 34.49
C GLU A 86 23.52 -1.90 33.76
N GLU A 87 23.45 -2.18 32.46
CA GLU A 87 24.62 -2.15 31.58
C GLU A 87 24.23 -1.62 30.19
N ASN A 88 24.84 -0.51 29.82
CA ASN A 88 24.72 0.21 28.57
C ASN A 88 25.33 -0.61 27.42
N LEU A 89 24.57 -0.92 26.37
CA LEU A 89 25.14 -1.37 25.09
C LEU A 89 24.29 -0.88 23.90
N GLY A 90 24.73 0.26 23.36
CA GLY A 90 25.06 0.42 21.95
C GLY A 90 24.06 -0.15 20.94
N VAL A 91 23.32 0.76 20.32
CA VAL A 91 22.75 0.56 18.97
C VAL A 91 23.88 0.10 18.05
N SER A 92 23.90 -1.20 17.71
CA SER A 92 24.78 -1.69 16.65
C SER A 92 24.19 -1.33 15.30
N ASP A 93 24.70 -0.20 14.80
CA ASP A 93 24.56 0.41 13.48
C ASP A 93 24.77 -0.55 12.28
N GLU A 94 25.17 -1.80 12.51
CA GLU A 94 25.53 -2.76 11.47
C GLU A 94 24.31 -3.33 10.72
N MET A 95 23.14 -3.42 11.37
CA MET A 95 21.93 -3.94 10.71
C MET A 95 21.18 -2.86 9.92
N GLN A 96 21.43 -1.57 10.20
CA GLN A 96 20.82 -0.45 9.49
C GLN A 96 21.55 -0.16 8.16
N SER A 97 22.88 -0.38 8.12
CA SER A 97 23.67 -0.30 6.90
C SER A 97 23.32 -1.40 5.88
N SER A 98 23.04 -2.63 6.35
CA SER A 98 22.63 -3.73 5.45
C SER A 98 21.26 -3.51 4.81
N LEU A 99 20.36 -2.76 5.45
CA LEU A 99 19.02 -2.48 4.91
C LEU A 99 19.05 -1.32 3.90
N PHE A 100 19.94 -0.34 4.10
CA PHE A 100 20.15 0.77 3.15
C PHE A 100 21.07 0.42 1.98
N GLY A 101 21.91 -0.62 2.12
CA GLY A 101 22.89 -1.03 1.10
C GLY A 101 22.35 -1.83 -0.08
N VAL A 102 21.10 -2.29 -0.05
CA VAL A 102 20.49 -3.07 -1.16
C VAL A 102 19.97 -2.17 -2.31
N ILE A 103 19.88 -0.85 -2.09
CA ILE A 103 19.57 0.12 -3.15
C ILE A 103 20.86 0.81 -3.58
N ARG A 104 21.73 0.09 -4.29
CA ARG A 104 22.69 0.73 -5.20
C ARG A 104 22.57 0.10 -6.58
N VAL A 105 22.01 0.90 -7.47
CA VAL A 105 22.06 0.81 -8.92
C VAL A 105 23.49 0.50 -9.35
N GLU A 106 23.69 -0.65 -10.01
CA GLU A 106 24.85 -0.86 -10.89
C GLU A 106 24.56 -0.10 -12.19
N ASP A 107 25.47 0.83 -12.50
CA ASP A 107 25.71 1.45 -13.81
C ASP A 107 26.69 0.54 -14.57
#